data_AF-A0A3P7JRL0-F1
#
_entry.id   AF-A0A3P7JRL0-F1
#
_cell.length_a   1.000
_cell.length_b   1.000
_cell.length_c   1.000
_cell.angle_alpha   90.00
_cell.angle_beta   90.00
_cell.angle_gamma   90.00
#
_symmetry.space_group_name_H-M   'P 1'
#
loop_
_entity.id
_entity.type
_entity.pdbx_description
1 polymer ?
#
loop_
_entity_poly.entity_id
_entity_poly.type
_entity_poly.pdbx_seq_one_letter_code
_entity_poly.pdbx_strand_id
1 'polypeptide(L)' 'MAPPSPAETVAMSEDDGNLRRCGRSSFSQEQLELLESSFTKEPYPSIAQRLELVKKTQLPEARIQVLSI' A
#
# COMPACT_ATOMS: atom_id res chain seq x y z
N MET A 1 47.25 -26.06 -21.87
CA MET A 1 46.29 -25.26 -22.67
C MET A 1 45.01 -25.16 -21.86
N ALA A 2 44.47 -23.96 -21.68
CA ALA A 2 43.32 -23.67 -20.82
C ALA A 2 42.05 -24.41 -21.26
N PRO A 3 41.13 -24.77 -20.34
CA PRO A 3 39.76 -25.06 -20.73
C PRO A 3 39.13 -23.76 -21.26
N PRO A 4 38.42 -23.78 -22.41
CA PRO A 4 37.52 -22.69 -22.74
C PRO A 4 36.46 -22.61 -21.65
N SER A 5 36.36 -21.42 -21.08
CA SER A 5 35.42 -21.00 -20.07
C SER A 5 34.00 -21.48 -20.43
N PRO A 6 33.23 -22.04 -19.48
CA PRO A 6 31.83 -22.38 -19.70
C PRO A 6 31.01 -21.10 -19.93
N ALA A 7 30.92 -20.68 -21.19
CA ALA A 7 29.72 -19.99 -21.65
C ALA A 7 28.56 -20.99 -21.51
N GLU A 8 27.40 -20.48 -21.12
CA GLU A 8 26.14 -21.23 -20.95
C GLU A 8 25.93 -21.88 -19.58
N THR A 9 25.86 -21.05 -18.54
CA THR A 9 24.59 -20.90 -17.82
C THR A 9 24.57 -19.48 -17.24
N VAL A 10 24.05 -18.53 -18.01
CA VAL A 10 23.54 -17.29 -17.41
C VAL A 10 22.35 -17.74 -16.57
N ALA A 11 22.59 -17.93 -15.27
CA ALA A 11 21.55 -18.05 -14.28
C ALA A 11 20.77 -16.75 -14.35
N MET A 12 19.66 -16.78 -15.09
CA MET A 12 18.62 -15.76 -15.05
C MET A 12 17.97 -15.85 -13.67
N SER A 13 18.66 -15.34 -12.64
CA SER A 13 18.03 -15.03 -11.36
C SER A 13 17.31 -13.70 -11.53
N GLU A 14 16.12 -13.74 -12.10
CA GLU A 14 15.16 -12.63 -12.06
C GLU A 14 14.11 -12.90 -10.97
N ASP A 15 14.61 -13.18 -9.76
CA ASP A 15 13.85 -12.92 -8.53
C ASP A 15 14.17 -11.48 -8.09
N ASP A 16 13.55 -10.49 -8.73
CA ASP A 16 13.26 -9.19 -8.09
C ASP A 16 12.12 -8.43 -8.81
N GLY A 17 11.18 -9.15 -9.41
CA GLY A 17 10.02 -8.56 -10.08
C GLY A 17 8.80 -8.32 -9.19
N ASN A 18 8.82 -8.83 -7.95
CA ASN A 18 7.70 -8.65 -7.00
C ASN A 18 8.10 -7.84 -5.76
N LEU A 19 9.09 -6.94 -5.91
CA LEU A 19 9.19 -5.75 -5.08
C LEU A 19 8.18 -4.68 -5.52
N ARG A 20 6.91 -5.06 -5.69
CA ARG A 20 5.80 -4.11 -5.53
C ARG A 20 5.01 -4.47 -4.29
N ARG A 21 5.79 -4.55 -3.21
CA ARG A 21 5.45 -4.19 -1.83
C ARG A 21 4.87 -2.76 -1.79
N CYS A 22 3.78 -2.48 -2.50
CA CYS A 22 3.06 -1.23 -2.31
C CYS A 22 2.37 -1.36 -0.95
N GLY A 23 2.94 -0.65 0.03
CA GLY A 23 2.62 -0.74 1.43
C GLY A 23 1.16 -1.07 1.69
N ARG A 24 0.92 -2.29 2.14
CA ARG A 24 -0.10 -2.49 3.16
C ARG A 24 0.42 -1.71 4.39
N SER A 25 0.34 -0.38 4.36
CA SER A 25 0.35 0.40 5.59
C SER A 25 -0.89 -0.08 6.32
N SER A 26 -0.71 -1.06 7.19
CA SER A 26 -1.72 -1.42 8.17
C SER A 26 -2.02 -0.14 8.92
N PHE A 27 -3.27 0.29 8.82
CA PHE A 27 -3.75 1.39 9.64
C PHE A 27 -3.56 1.00 11.10
N SER A 28 -3.09 1.94 11.92
CA SER A 28 -3.09 1.77 13.37
C SER A 28 -4.52 1.66 13.87
N GLN A 29 -4.73 1.03 15.03
CA GLN A 29 -6.05 0.88 15.62
C GLN A 29 -6.78 2.23 15.79
N GLU A 30 -6.10 3.26 16.31
CA GLU A 30 -6.66 4.61 16.41
C GLU A 30 -7.08 5.20 15.06
N GLN A 31 -6.31 4.92 13.99
CA GLN A 31 -6.64 5.39 12.65
C GLN A 31 -7.86 4.66 12.10
N LEU A 32 -7.97 3.35 12.34
CA LEU A 32 -9.14 2.55 11.98
C LEU A 32 -10.38 3.06 12.72
N GLU A 33 -10.31 3.27 14.03
CA GLU A 33 -11.45 3.76 14.81
C GLU A 33 -11.94 5.14 14.33
N LEU A 34 -11.01 6.04 13.97
CA LEU A 34 -11.33 7.34 13.38
C LEU A 34 -12.01 7.20 12.01
N LEU A 35 -11.48 6.32 11.16
CA LEU A 35 -12.04 6.04 9.84
C LEU A 35 -13.43 5.38 10.00
N GLU A 36 -13.53 4.29 10.74
CA GLU A 36 -14.77 3.55 11.02
C GLU A 36 -15.85 4.46 11.62
N SER A 37 -15.53 5.30 12.61
CA SER A 37 -16.50 6.24 13.20
C SER A 37 -17.04 7.24 12.17
N SER A 38 -16.22 7.63 11.21
CA SER A 38 -16.59 8.57 10.16
C SER A 38 -17.39 7.89 9.05
N PHE A 39 -16.93 6.72 8.58
CA PHE A 39 -17.63 5.90 7.59
C PHE A 39 -18.95 5.31 8.11
N THR A 40 -19.06 5.08 9.42
CA THR A 40 -20.32 4.66 10.06
C THR A 40 -21.41 5.73 9.94
N LYS A 41 -21.03 7.01 9.97
CA LYS A 41 -21.97 8.14 9.81
C LYS A 41 -22.23 8.46 8.34
N GLU A 42 -21.18 8.48 7.54
CA GLU A 42 -21.23 8.78 6.11
C GLU A 42 -20.37 7.76 5.36
N PRO A 43 -20.96 6.70 4.77
CA PRO A 43 -20.21 5.64 4.10
C PRO A 43 -19.47 6.13 2.84
N TYR A 44 -19.85 7.30 2.33
CA TYR A 44 -19.23 7.95 1.17
C TYR A 44 -18.78 9.36 1.53
N PRO A 45 -17.67 9.52 2.29
CA PRO A 45 -17.18 10.83 2.65
C PRO A 45 -16.78 11.61 1.39
N SER A 46 -17.32 12.82 1.29
CA SER A 46 -16.98 13.79 0.23
C SER A 46 -15.49 14.16 0.26
N ILE A 47 -14.96 14.78 -0.81
CA ILE A 47 -13.54 15.22 -0.87
C ILE A 47 -13.14 16.03 0.37
N ALA A 48 -13.99 16.93 0.85
CA ALA A 48 -13.72 17.71 2.05
C ALA A 48 -13.58 16.84 3.31
N GLN A 49 -14.47 15.86 3.49
CA GLN A 49 -14.44 14.90 4.60
C GLN A 49 -13.17 14.04 4.55
N ARG A 50 -12.78 13.57 3.35
CA ARG A 50 -11.52 12.84 3.18
C ARG A 50 -10.31 13.69 3.56
N LEU A 51 -10.26 14.96 3.16
CA LEU A 51 -9.17 15.87 3.54
C LEU A 51 -9.09 16.11 5.05
N GLU A 52 -10.23 16.18 5.74
CA GLU A 52 -10.25 16.23 7.21
C GLU A 52 -9.70 14.93 7.82
N LEU A 53 -10.08 13.77 7.26
CA LEU A 53 -9.56 12.49 7.70
C LEU A 53 -8.07 12.35 7.43
N VAL A 54 -7.54 12.89 6.32
CA VAL A 54 -6.09 12.96 6.04
C VAL A 54 -5.38 13.72 7.15
N LYS A 55 -5.91 14.87 7.56
CA LYS A 55 -5.31 15.67 8.63
C LYS A 55 -5.33 14.95 9.98
N LYS A 56 -6.45 14.28 10.30
CA LYS A 56 -6.63 13.56 11.56
C LYS A 56 -5.80 12.28 11.64
N THR A 57 -5.81 11.49 10.58
CA THR A 57 -5.14 10.19 10.54
C THR A 57 -3.69 10.29 10.05
N GLN A 58 -3.26 11.43 9.50
CA GLN A 58 -1.96 11.61 8.84
C GLN A 58 -1.74 10.63 7.67
N LEU A 59 -2.83 10.10 7.09
CA LEU A 59 -2.80 9.17 5.98
C LEU A 59 -3.05 9.90 4.66
N PRO A 60 -2.46 9.44 3.53
CA PRO A 60 -2.78 9.99 2.21
C PRO A 60 -4.27 9.80 1.88
N GLU A 61 -4.89 10.73 1.14
CA GLU A 61 -6.29 10.61 0.69
C GLU A 61 -6.52 9.33 -0.11
N ALA A 62 -5.54 8.92 -0.92
CA ALA A 62 -5.54 7.66 -1.66
C ALA A 62 -5.62 6.40 -0.77
N ARG A 63 -5.40 6.51 0.55
CA ARG A 63 -5.58 5.44 1.53
C ARG A 63 -6.94 5.51 2.23
N ILE A 64 -7.60 6.67 2.19
CA ILE A 64 -8.95 6.91 2.71
C ILE A 64 -9.93 6.60 1.57
N GLN A 65 -9.85 5.37 1.11
CA GLN A 65 -10.77 4.85 0.12
C GLN A 65 -12.03 4.38 0.82
N VAL A 66 -13.13 4.27 0.08
CA VAL A 66 -14.28 3.47 0.49
C VAL A 66 -13.77 2.03 0.62
N LEU A 67 -13.23 1.71 1.80
CA LEU A 67 -13.01 0.35 2.22
C LEU A 67 -14.42 -0.21 2.31
N SER A 68 -14.82 -0.94 1.27
CA SER A 68 -15.78 -2.01 1.46
C SER A 68 -15.11 -2.95 2.46
N ILE A 69 -15.41 -2.73 3.75
CA ILE A 69 -15.10 -3.68 4.81
C ILE A 69 -15.79 -5.01 4.52
#